data_AF-A0A9P5IV27-F1
#
_entry.id   AF-A0A9P5IV27-F1
#
_cell.length_a   1.000
_cell.length_b   1.000
_cell.length_c   1.000
_cell.angle_alpha   90.00
_cell.angle_beta   90.00
_cell.angle_gamma   90.00
#
_symmetry.space_group_name_H-M   'P 1'
#
loop_
_entity.id
_entity.type
_entity.pdbx_description
1 polymer ?
#
loop_
_entity_poly.entity_id
_entity_poly.type
_entity_poly.pdbx_seq_one_letter_code
_entity_poly.pdbx_strand_id
1 'polypeptide(L)'
;MKFESRSPHIAVAPSTGARILCIDDYNDGRGVFVQAYLECLRLWQANCSSDRRWIFNDIFSAGLYLATDFSKNNRSLFRHELRRPKQEDRSNNSLHAFQQSKACDSSEKRAILARVGTREMRGIHREDFGTKDMIICFDHGDMEILASLRDEAERETRESQKAKIHYIPLGKGWEYDLDAFAWARKNVRQWATKYLRFREPAELIRNGSWRTIQVVINEYEWIALVKDHERRLRKIGERTQCAFHFGRSDYGKVVSVTGGRRDIEVATRMILESF
;
A
#
# COMPACT_ATOMS: atom_id res chain seq x y z
N MET A 1 -31.26 5.67 43.85
CA MET A 1 -30.15 6.18 43.02
C MET A 1 -29.96 5.24 41.85
N LYS A 2 -30.16 5.71 40.62
CA LYS A 2 -29.87 4.94 39.39
C LYS A 2 -28.42 5.23 39.00
N PHE A 3 -27.57 4.21 38.97
CA PHE A 3 -26.24 4.31 38.37
C PHE A 3 -26.38 4.14 36.86
N GLU A 4 -26.32 5.25 36.12
CA GLU A 4 -26.13 5.21 34.67
C GLU A 4 -24.68 4.80 34.39
N SER A 5 -24.47 3.56 33.95
CA SER A 5 -23.20 3.16 33.35
C SER A 5 -23.09 3.80 31.97
N ARG A 6 -22.53 5.01 31.93
CA ARG A 6 -22.07 5.60 30.66
C ARG A 6 -20.89 4.75 30.18
N SER A 7 -21.15 3.84 29.25
CA SER A 7 -20.11 3.20 28.46
C SER A 7 -19.16 4.28 27.96
N PRO A 8 -17.84 4.16 28.17
CA PRO A 8 -16.92 5.09 27.58
C PRO A 8 -17.04 4.88 26.06
N HIS A 9 -17.62 5.87 25.38
CA HIS A 9 -17.35 6.05 23.96
C HIS A 9 -15.84 6.17 23.86
N ILE A 10 -15.17 5.07 23.52
CA ILE A 10 -13.80 5.09 23.06
C ILE A 10 -13.86 5.97 21.83
N ALA A 11 -13.45 7.22 21.98
CA ALA A 11 -13.14 8.07 20.86
C ALA A 11 -12.09 7.30 20.05
N VAL A 12 -12.52 6.75 18.92
CA VAL A 12 -11.62 6.15 17.95
C VAL A 12 -10.78 7.30 17.46
N ALA A 13 -9.56 7.42 18.00
CA ALA A 13 -8.57 8.35 17.48
C ALA A 13 -8.49 8.13 15.95
N PRO A 14 -8.56 9.20 15.13
CA PRO A 14 -8.39 9.03 13.70
C PRO A 14 -7.06 8.33 13.47
N SER A 15 -7.06 7.26 12.68
CA SER A 15 -5.85 6.56 12.31
C SER A 15 -4.92 7.57 11.62
N THR A 16 -3.93 8.13 12.33
CA THR A 16 -2.92 8.98 11.70
C THR A 16 -1.86 8.08 11.08
N GLY A 17 -2.25 7.29 10.09
CA GLY A 17 -1.32 6.56 9.25
C GLY A 17 -0.43 7.55 8.48
N ALA A 18 0.79 7.15 8.15
CA ALA A 18 1.75 8.02 7.45
C ALA A 18 1.17 8.54 6.11
N ARG A 19 1.51 9.77 5.74
CA ARG A 19 1.27 10.34 4.41
C ARG A 19 2.56 10.26 3.60
N ILE A 20 2.49 9.60 2.46
CA ILE A 20 3.65 9.21 1.66
C ILE A 20 3.62 9.95 0.32
N LEU A 21 4.77 10.43 -0.13
CA LEU A 21 4.95 10.99 -1.47
C LEU A 21 6.06 10.25 -2.21
N CYS A 22 5.74 9.65 -3.35
CA CYS A 22 6.68 8.95 -4.20
C CYS A 22 7.18 9.86 -5.32
N ILE A 23 8.49 10.10 -5.37
CA ILE A 23 9.15 11.00 -6.31
C ILE A 23 9.95 10.21 -7.33
N ASP A 24 9.64 10.41 -8.60
CA ASP A 24 10.53 10.09 -9.72
C ASP A 24 10.78 11.36 -10.56
N ASP A 25 11.46 11.24 -11.70
CA ASP A 25 11.88 12.41 -12.47
C ASP A 25 10.70 13.26 -12.97
N TYR A 26 9.65 12.62 -13.48
CA TYR A 26 8.61 13.28 -14.29
C TYR A 26 7.18 12.88 -13.92
N ASN A 27 6.96 12.23 -12.78
CA ASN A 27 5.65 11.74 -12.33
C ASN A 27 4.99 10.69 -13.24
N ASP A 28 5.77 9.86 -13.94
CA ASP A 28 5.23 8.88 -14.90
C ASP A 28 5.90 7.50 -14.89
N GLY A 29 6.79 7.23 -13.93
CA GLY A 29 7.52 5.98 -13.85
C GLY A 29 7.42 5.32 -12.49
N ARG A 30 8.60 5.19 -11.86
CA ARG A 30 8.85 4.54 -10.57
C ARG A 30 7.94 5.06 -9.46
N GLY A 31 7.72 6.37 -9.37
CA GLY A 31 6.92 6.99 -8.31
C GLY A 31 5.46 6.56 -8.39
N VAL A 32 4.95 6.48 -9.61
CA VAL A 32 3.56 6.09 -9.92
C VAL A 32 3.34 4.61 -9.64
N PHE A 33 4.30 3.77 -10.04
CA PHE A 33 4.27 2.35 -9.71
C PHE A 33 4.29 2.10 -8.20
N VAL A 34 5.21 2.73 -7.48
CA VAL A 34 5.30 2.55 -6.03
C VAL A 34 4.06 3.07 -5.32
N GLN A 35 3.47 4.17 -5.78
CA GLN A 35 2.16 4.62 -5.30
C GLN A 35 1.11 3.52 -5.44
N ALA A 36 0.91 3.00 -6.65
CA ALA A 36 -0.09 1.97 -6.91
C ALA A 36 0.18 0.69 -6.12
N TYR A 37 1.44 0.27 -6.04
CA TYR A 37 1.82 -0.97 -5.36
C TYR A 37 1.66 -0.86 -3.84
N LEU A 38 2.09 0.23 -3.23
CA LEU A 38 1.85 0.47 -1.81
C LEU A 38 0.35 0.54 -1.53
N GLU A 39 -0.47 1.20 -2.36
CA GLU A 39 -1.92 1.19 -2.17
C GLU A 39 -2.53 -0.22 -2.20
N CYS A 40 -2.01 -1.10 -3.05
CA CYS A 40 -2.38 -2.52 -3.04
C CYS A 40 -1.93 -3.23 -1.74
N LEU A 41 -0.71 -2.97 -1.25
CA LEU A 41 -0.23 -3.51 0.03
C LEU A 41 -1.09 -3.02 1.21
N ARG A 42 -1.48 -1.75 1.18
CA ARG A 42 -2.36 -1.13 2.19
C ARG A 42 -3.69 -1.85 2.27
N LEU A 43 -4.29 -2.08 1.11
CA LEU A 43 -5.55 -2.80 0.98
C LEU A 43 -5.38 -4.23 1.50
N TRP A 44 -4.34 -4.92 1.03
CA TRP A 44 -4.08 -6.30 1.39
C TRP A 44 -3.91 -6.49 2.90
N GLN A 45 -3.14 -5.63 3.56
CA GLN A 45 -2.95 -5.69 5.00
C GLN A 45 -4.23 -5.38 5.78
N ALA A 46 -5.00 -4.37 5.38
CA ALA A 46 -6.25 -4.02 6.06
C ALA A 46 -7.27 -5.18 6.06
N ASN A 47 -7.21 -6.07 5.06
CA ASN A 47 -8.09 -7.23 5.00
C ASN A 47 -7.58 -8.40 5.86
N CYS A 48 -6.26 -8.55 5.97
CA CYS A 48 -5.63 -9.66 6.67
C CYS A 48 -5.36 -9.36 8.16
N SER A 49 -5.42 -8.10 8.59
CA SER A 49 -5.19 -7.73 9.99
C SER A 49 -6.48 -7.79 10.81
N SER A 50 -6.38 -8.29 12.05
CA SER A 50 -7.52 -8.40 12.98
C SER A 50 -8.10 -7.04 13.37
N ASP A 51 -7.29 -5.99 13.36
CA ASP A 51 -7.70 -4.61 13.64
C ASP A 51 -8.30 -3.89 12.42
N ARG A 52 -8.18 -4.47 11.22
CA ARG A 52 -8.61 -3.89 9.92
C ARG A 52 -8.19 -2.42 9.73
N ARG A 53 -7.03 -2.05 10.25
CA ARG A 53 -6.52 -0.67 10.17
C ARG A 53 -5.66 -0.49 8.94
N TRP A 54 -5.77 0.70 8.37
CA TRP A 54 -4.85 1.15 7.34
C TRP A 54 -3.47 1.40 7.96
N ILE A 55 -2.42 0.84 7.37
CA ILE A 55 -1.03 1.06 7.81
C ILE A 55 -0.49 2.46 7.49
N PHE A 56 -1.12 3.15 6.55
CA PHE A 56 -0.84 4.53 6.18
C PHE A 56 -2.08 5.14 5.53
N ASN A 57 -2.16 6.47 5.48
CA ASN A 57 -3.37 7.17 5.06
C ASN A 57 -3.39 7.41 3.56
N ASP A 58 -2.43 8.18 3.06
CA ASP A 58 -2.45 8.63 1.67
C ASP A 58 -1.10 8.42 1.02
N ILE A 59 -1.14 8.06 -0.26
CA ILE A 59 0.04 7.97 -1.11
C ILE A 59 -0.18 8.81 -2.36
N PHE A 60 0.75 9.70 -2.61
CA PHE A 60 0.78 10.56 -3.78
C PHE A 60 2.06 10.29 -4.57
N SER A 61 2.11 10.80 -5.79
CA SER A 61 3.32 10.87 -6.58
C SER A 61 3.52 12.27 -7.14
N ALA A 62 4.78 12.63 -7.38
CA ALA A 62 5.16 13.87 -8.05
C ALA A 62 6.49 13.71 -8.80
N GLY A 63 6.77 14.63 -9.72
CA GLY A 63 7.97 14.68 -10.52
C GLY A 63 8.99 15.66 -9.94
N LEU A 64 10.25 15.22 -9.79
CA LEU A 64 11.33 16.08 -9.31
C LEU A 64 11.66 17.19 -10.31
N TYR A 65 11.70 16.86 -11.61
CA TYR A 65 12.07 17.78 -12.69
C TYR A 65 10.86 18.44 -13.36
N LEU A 66 9.68 18.39 -12.72
CA LEU A 66 8.51 19.16 -13.15
C LEU A 66 8.50 20.51 -12.44
N ALA A 67 8.37 21.56 -13.25
CA ALA A 67 8.48 22.95 -12.82
C ALA A 67 7.29 23.33 -11.93
N THR A 68 7.60 23.78 -10.71
CA THR A 68 6.72 24.47 -9.78
C THR A 68 7.36 25.82 -9.45
N ASP A 69 6.64 26.74 -8.81
CA ASP A 69 7.25 28.00 -8.41
C ASP A 69 8.40 27.77 -7.40
N PHE A 70 8.26 26.76 -6.56
CA PHE A 70 9.31 26.34 -5.62
C PHE A 70 10.56 25.79 -6.33
N SER A 71 10.40 24.88 -7.31
CA SER A 71 11.57 24.32 -8.02
C SER A 71 12.24 25.36 -8.92
N LYS A 72 11.49 26.29 -9.52
CA LYS A 72 12.05 27.40 -10.31
C LYS A 72 12.92 28.33 -9.46
N ASN A 73 12.49 28.68 -8.25
CA ASN A 73 13.25 29.53 -7.34
C ASN A 73 14.56 28.85 -6.86
N ASN A 74 14.60 27.52 -6.92
CA ASN A 74 15.74 26.70 -6.50
C ASN A 74 16.41 25.97 -7.68
N ARG A 75 16.36 26.56 -8.89
CA ARG A 75 16.83 25.93 -10.14
C ARG A 75 18.29 25.46 -10.08
N SER A 76 19.13 26.10 -9.28
CA SER A 76 20.55 25.76 -9.10
C SER A 76 20.79 24.37 -8.50
N LEU A 77 19.80 23.80 -7.81
CA LEU A 77 19.89 22.45 -7.23
C LEU A 77 19.68 21.34 -8.26
N PHE A 78 19.13 21.66 -9.44
CA PHE A 78 18.76 20.66 -10.44
C PHE A 78 19.87 20.46 -11.47
N ARG A 79 20.21 19.19 -11.71
CA ARG A 79 21.21 18.78 -12.73
C ARG A 79 20.69 18.88 -14.16
N HIS A 80 19.36 18.87 -14.31
CA HIS A 80 18.66 18.88 -15.58
C HIS A 80 17.64 20.01 -15.63
N GLU A 81 17.24 20.38 -16.84
CA GLU A 81 16.24 21.42 -17.02
C GLU A 81 14.87 20.98 -16.50
N LEU A 82 14.21 21.89 -15.78
CA LEU A 82 12.85 21.73 -15.31
C LEU A 82 11.87 21.81 -16.48
N ARG A 83 10.99 20.81 -16.60
CA ARG A 83 9.96 20.75 -17.64
C ARG A 83 8.65 21.27 -17.12
N ARG A 84 7.83 21.88 -17.98
CA ARG A 84 6.45 22.19 -17.61
C ARG A 84 5.67 20.88 -17.45
N PRO A 85 4.84 20.72 -16.40
CA PRO A 85 3.95 19.58 -16.31
C PRO A 85 2.94 19.62 -17.46
N LYS A 86 2.88 18.54 -18.23
CA LYS A 86 1.91 18.38 -19.31
C LYS A 86 1.20 17.04 -19.16
N GLN A 87 -0.13 17.05 -19.24
CA GLN A 87 -0.91 15.82 -19.13
C GLN A 87 -0.74 14.88 -20.33
N GLU A 88 -0.37 15.42 -21.50
CA GLU A 88 -0.10 14.66 -22.72
C GLU A 88 1.15 13.76 -22.61
N ASP A 89 2.08 14.08 -21.71
CA ASP A 89 3.31 13.31 -21.50
C ASP A 89 3.11 12.04 -20.66
N ARG A 90 1.89 11.81 -20.13
CA ARG A 90 1.56 10.66 -19.29
C ARG A 90 1.44 9.38 -20.13
N SER A 91 2.37 8.44 -19.96
CA SER A 91 2.40 7.16 -20.67
C SER A 91 1.65 6.02 -19.97
N ASN A 92 1.51 6.07 -18.63
CA ASN A 92 0.95 4.96 -17.82
C ASN A 92 1.63 3.59 -18.04
N ASN A 93 2.81 3.54 -18.67
CA ASN A 93 3.51 2.29 -19.00
C ASN A 93 3.81 1.45 -17.76
N SER A 94 4.30 2.11 -16.70
CA SER A 94 4.55 1.52 -15.39
C SER A 94 3.30 0.85 -14.77
N LEU A 95 2.12 1.43 -14.97
CA LEU A 95 0.87 0.85 -14.49
C LEU A 95 0.41 -0.31 -15.35
N HIS A 96 0.62 -0.24 -16.67
CA HIS A 96 0.33 -1.34 -17.59
C HIS A 96 1.22 -2.58 -17.29
N ALA A 97 2.52 -2.38 -17.08
CA ALA A 97 3.42 -3.44 -16.63
C ALA A 97 2.96 -4.06 -15.30
N PHE A 98 2.54 -3.21 -14.35
CA PHE A 98 1.99 -3.71 -13.10
C PHE A 98 0.67 -4.48 -13.31
N GLN A 99 -0.23 -4.02 -14.19
CA GLN A 99 -1.49 -4.71 -14.52
C GLN A 99 -1.24 -6.14 -15.01
N GLN A 100 -0.24 -6.34 -15.89
CA GLN A 100 0.11 -7.66 -16.43
C GLN A 100 0.69 -8.62 -15.40
N SER A 101 1.22 -8.12 -14.28
CA SER A 101 1.71 -8.96 -13.20
C SER A 101 0.57 -9.64 -12.44
N LYS A 102 0.68 -10.92 -12.14
CA LYS A 102 -0.24 -11.62 -11.21
C LYS A 102 -0.15 -11.14 -9.76
N ALA A 103 0.80 -10.24 -9.46
CA ALA A 103 0.92 -9.61 -8.15
C ALA A 103 -0.35 -8.80 -7.83
N CYS A 104 -0.96 -9.11 -6.68
CA CYS A 104 -2.17 -8.44 -6.19
C CYS A 104 -3.33 -8.47 -7.22
N ASP A 105 -3.40 -9.45 -8.12
CA ASP A 105 -4.34 -9.43 -9.23
C ASP A 105 -5.81 -9.54 -8.76
N SER A 106 -6.56 -8.44 -8.91
CA SER A 106 -7.95 -8.33 -8.47
C SER A 106 -8.70 -7.19 -9.17
N SER A 107 -10.02 -7.14 -9.02
CA SER A 107 -10.85 -5.98 -9.43
C SER A 107 -10.38 -4.67 -8.80
N GLU A 108 -9.82 -4.74 -7.60
CA GLU A 108 -9.43 -3.61 -6.79
C GLU A 108 -8.07 -3.08 -7.20
N LYS A 109 -7.14 -3.96 -7.55
CA LYS A 109 -5.94 -3.55 -8.27
C LYS A 109 -6.32 -2.77 -9.53
N ARG A 110 -7.25 -3.29 -10.35
CA ARG A 110 -7.73 -2.57 -11.55
C ARG A 110 -8.31 -1.19 -11.20
N ALA A 111 -9.09 -1.07 -10.12
CA ALA A 111 -9.62 0.21 -9.66
C ALA A 111 -8.53 1.18 -9.17
N ILE A 112 -7.53 0.69 -8.42
CA ILE A 112 -6.37 1.46 -7.98
C ILE A 112 -5.58 1.95 -9.19
N LEU A 113 -5.29 1.06 -10.14
CA LEU A 113 -4.55 1.41 -11.36
C LEU A 113 -5.32 2.41 -12.22
N ALA A 114 -6.64 2.28 -12.34
CA ALA A 114 -7.46 3.26 -13.04
C ALA A 114 -7.36 4.64 -12.38
N ARG A 115 -7.54 4.71 -11.05
CA ARG A 115 -7.46 5.98 -10.30
C ARG A 115 -6.07 6.61 -10.36
N VAL A 116 -5.00 5.84 -10.17
CA VAL A 116 -3.61 6.32 -10.28
C VAL A 116 -3.28 6.66 -11.74
N GLY A 117 -3.87 5.96 -12.71
CA GLY A 117 -3.71 6.23 -14.13
C GLY A 117 -4.38 7.52 -14.60
N THR A 118 -5.40 7.99 -13.88
CA THR A 118 -6.05 9.29 -14.11
C THR A 118 -5.41 10.45 -13.36
N ARG A 119 -4.28 10.24 -12.67
CA ARG A 119 -3.58 11.29 -11.91
C ARG A 119 -3.24 12.50 -12.78
N GLU A 120 -3.17 13.65 -12.12
CA GLU A 120 -2.62 14.87 -12.70
C GLU A 120 -1.09 14.85 -12.56
N MET A 121 -0.39 15.05 -13.68
CA MET A 121 1.06 15.28 -13.68
C MET A 121 1.39 16.54 -12.86
N ARG A 122 2.17 16.40 -11.79
CA ARG A 122 2.58 17.52 -10.93
C ARG A 122 4.05 17.44 -10.54
N GLY A 123 4.65 18.60 -10.28
CA GLY A 123 5.96 18.69 -9.65
C GLY A 123 5.89 18.67 -8.13
N ILE A 124 7.07 18.68 -7.49
CA ILE A 124 7.19 18.82 -6.04
C ILE A 124 6.94 20.26 -5.60
N HIS A 125 6.12 20.45 -4.57
CA HIS A 125 5.85 21.74 -3.96
C HIS A 125 6.50 21.86 -2.60
N ARG A 126 6.70 23.09 -2.14
CA ARG A 126 7.24 23.37 -0.81
C ARG A 126 6.39 22.73 0.30
N GLU A 127 5.06 22.80 0.18
CA GLU A 127 4.14 22.27 1.19
C GLU A 127 4.22 20.74 1.33
N ASP A 128 4.78 20.03 0.34
CA ASP A 128 4.95 18.57 0.42
C ASP A 128 5.90 18.18 1.58
N PHE A 129 6.89 19.00 1.91
CA PHE A 129 7.84 18.73 2.99
C PHE A 129 7.22 18.87 4.40
N GLY A 130 6.15 19.67 4.52
CA GLY A 130 5.44 19.90 5.78
C GLY A 130 4.20 19.00 5.94
N THR A 131 3.59 18.62 4.82
CA THR A 131 2.35 17.83 4.80
C THR A 131 2.56 16.33 4.62
N LYS A 132 3.76 15.87 4.25
CA LYS A 132 4.05 14.44 4.11
C LYS A 132 4.95 13.99 5.25
N ASP A 133 4.68 12.78 5.75
CA ASP A 133 5.48 12.17 6.80
C ASP A 133 6.71 11.44 6.20
N MET A 134 6.56 10.92 4.98
CA MET A 134 7.61 10.21 4.25
C MET A 134 7.64 10.63 2.78
N ILE A 135 8.84 10.87 2.25
CA ILE A 135 9.11 11.07 0.83
C ILE A 135 10.00 9.93 0.36
N ILE A 136 9.64 9.27 -0.74
CA ILE A 136 10.38 8.15 -1.32
C ILE A 136 10.99 8.59 -2.65
N CYS A 137 12.28 8.35 -2.84
CA CYS A 137 12.95 8.49 -4.14
C CYS A 137 13.68 7.19 -4.52
N PHE A 138 14.16 7.15 -5.78
CA PHE A 138 14.69 5.94 -6.38
C PHE A 138 16.11 6.06 -6.92
N ASP A 139 16.72 7.24 -6.81
CA ASP A 139 18.12 7.51 -7.10
C ASP A 139 18.77 8.27 -5.94
N HIS A 140 20.06 8.00 -5.69
CA HIS A 140 20.80 8.69 -4.62
C HIS A 140 20.98 10.19 -4.92
N GLY A 141 21.19 10.56 -6.18
CA GLY A 141 21.29 11.97 -6.56
C GLY A 141 20.00 12.74 -6.27
N ASP A 142 18.84 12.12 -6.50
CA ASP A 142 17.55 12.72 -6.17
C ASP A 142 17.36 12.87 -4.66
N MET A 143 17.88 11.94 -3.87
CA MET A 143 17.83 12.03 -2.41
C MET A 143 18.55 13.28 -1.90
N GLU A 144 19.72 13.60 -2.46
CA GLU A 144 20.49 14.81 -2.13
C GLU A 144 19.72 16.07 -2.50
N ILE A 145 19.16 16.11 -3.72
CA ILE A 145 18.34 17.25 -4.18
C ILE A 145 17.13 17.45 -3.28
N LEU A 146 16.41 16.37 -2.95
CA LEU A 146 15.26 16.42 -2.06
C LEU A 146 15.63 16.87 -0.65
N ALA A 147 16.79 16.48 -0.13
CA ALA A 147 17.27 16.94 1.16
C ALA A 147 17.55 18.45 1.14
N SER A 148 18.24 18.96 0.10
CA SER A 148 18.46 20.40 -0.07
C SER A 148 17.14 21.17 -0.24
N LEU A 149 16.20 20.65 -1.03
CA LEU A 149 14.87 21.26 -1.20
C LEU A 149 14.07 21.28 0.11
N ARG A 150 14.19 20.27 0.96
CA ARG A 150 13.56 20.28 2.29
C ARG A 150 14.14 21.38 3.17
N ASP A 151 15.47 21.51 3.18
CA ASP A 151 16.17 22.53 3.98
C ASP A 151 15.81 23.95 3.48
N GLU A 152 15.61 24.11 2.16
CA GLU A 152 15.09 25.33 1.55
C GLU A 152 13.64 25.64 1.96
N ALA A 153 12.78 24.63 1.98
CA ALA A 153 11.41 24.77 2.46
C ALA A 153 11.36 25.18 3.95
N GLU A 154 12.24 24.61 4.79
CA GLU A 154 12.39 24.99 6.20
C GLU A 154 12.86 26.44 6.35
N ARG A 155 13.82 26.88 5.52
CA ARG A 155 14.31 28.25 5.52
C ARG A 155 13.24 29.26 5.13
N GLU A 156 12.46 28.98 4.09
CA GLU A 156 11.39 29.87 3.62
C GLU A 156 10.23 29.97 4.62
N THR A 157 9.83 28.84 5.22
CA THR A 157 8.65 28.79 6.10
C THR A 157 8.97 29.09 7.56
N ARG A 158 10.25 28.94 7.97
CA ARG A 158 10.69 28.92 9.38
C ARG A 158 9.99 27.84 10.21
N GLU A 159 9.41 26.83 9.55
CA GLU A 159 8.78 25.69 10.18
C GLU A 159 9.63 24.44 9.98
N SER A 160 9.83 23.67 11.05
CA SER A 160 10.57 22.42 10.96
C SER A 160 9.84 21.42 10.07
N GLN A 161 10.50 21.03 8.97
CA GLN A 161 9.94 20.11 8.00
C GLN A 161 10.09 18.67 8.51
N LYS A 162 8.96 17.96 8.65
CA LYS A 162 8.92 16.63 9.30
C LYS A 162 9.12 15.47 8.33
N ALA A 163 9.09 15.73 7.02
CA ALA A 163 9.20 14.69 6.01
C ALA A 163 10.55 13.95 6.08
N LYS A 164 10.49 12.64 6.32
CA LYS A 164 11.65 11.76 6.23
C LYS A 164 11.84 11.30 4.79
N ILE A 165 13.03 11.54 4.24
CA ILE A 165 13.37 11.14 2.87
C ILE A 165 13.96 9.73 2.91
N HIS A 166 13.40 8.84 2.09
CA HIS A 166 13.77 7.45 1.97
C HIS A 166 14.19 7.11 0.54
N TYR A 167 15.23 6.31 0.43
CA TYR A 167 15.67 5.75 -0.85
C TYR A 167 15.21 4.28 -0.96
N ILE A 168 14.61 3.92 -2.09
CA ILE A 168 14.28 2.54 -2.45
C ILE A 168 14.94 2.22 -3.79
N PRO A 169 15.95 1.32 -3.85
CA PRO A 169 16.56 0.96 -5.11
C PRO A 169 15.59 0.07 -5.91
N LEU A 170 14.99 0.58 -6.99
CA LEU A 170 14.11 -0.22 -7.86
C LEU A 170 14.83 -0.77 -9.10
N GLY A 171 16.02 -0.26 -9.41
CA GLY A 171 16.78 -0.66 -10.58
C GLY A 171 16.23 0.02 -11.83
N LYS A 172 16.80 -0.32 -13.00
CA LYS A 172 16.42 0.24 -14.30
C LYS A 172 15.78 -0.83 -15.17
N GLY A 173 14.88 -0.43 -16.07
CA GLY A 173 14.27 -1.33 -17.07
C GLY A 173 13.28 -2.34 -16.49
N TRP A 174 12.82 -2.15 -15.26
CA TRP A 174 11.92 -3.08 -14.58
C TRP A 174 10.56 -3.19 -15.27
N GLU A 175 10.15 -2.21 -16.08
CA GLU A 175 8.89 -2.24 -16.82
C GLU A 175 8.86 -3.33 -17.91
N TYR A 176 10.03 -3.78 -18.36
CA TYR A 176 10.19 -4.68 -19.49
C TYR A 176 10.71 -6.07 -19.11
N ASP A 177 11.12 -6.25 -17.85
CA ASP A 177 11.73 -7.49 -17.36
C ASP A 177 11.00 -7.98 -16.10
N LEU A 178 10.49 -9.21 -16.15
CA LEU A 178 9.69 -9.80 -15.08
C LEU A 178 10.48 -10.01 -13.78
N ASP A 179 11.77 -10.32 -13.87
CA ASP A 179 12.64 -10.54 -12.72
C ASP A 179 13.01 -9.21 -12.07
N ALA A 180 13.33 -8.19 -12.87
CA ALA A 180 13.54 -6.83 -12.41
C ALA A 180 12.26 -6.26 -11.77
N PHE A 181 11.07 -6.55 -12.32
CA PHE A 181 9.80 -6.19 -11.70
C PHE A 181 9.58 -6.89 -10.36
N ALA A 182 9.89 -8.18 -10.27
CA ALA A 182 9.81 -8.94 -9.02
C ALA A 182 10.79 -8.39 -7.97
N TRP A 183 11.98 -7.98 -8.39
CA TRP A 183 12.99 -7.34 -7.55
C TRP A 183 12.53 -5.97 -7.03
N ALA A 184 12.00 -5.11 -7.90
CA ALA A 184 11.41 -3.82 -7.51
C ALA A 184 10.31 -4.00 -6.46
N ARG A 185 9.36 -4.92 -6.68
CA ARG A 185 8.30 -5.25 -5.71
C ARG A 185 8.84 -5.78 -4.38
N LYS A 186 9.92 -6.56 -4.41
CA LYS A 186 10.58 -7.07 -3.20
C LYS A 186 11.16 -5.91 -2.39
N ASN A 187 11.84 -4.96 -3.01
CA ASN A 187 12.44 -3.82 -2.30
C ASN A 187 11.40 -2.89 -1.69
N VAL A 188 10.28 -2.63 -2.40
CA VAL A 188 9.17 -1.85 -1.84
C VAL A 188 8.57 -2.56 -0.62
N ARG A 189 8.38 -3.90 -0.68
CA ARG A 189 7.88 -4.68 0.47
C ARG A 189 8.84 -4.63 1.65
N GLN A 190 10.14 -4.83 1.44
CA GLN A 190 11.14 -4.75 2.51
C GLN A 190 11.15 -3.38 3.17
N TRP A 191 11.06 -2.31 2.37
CA TRP A 191 10.93 -0.96 2.89
C TRP A 191 9.65 -0.79 3.72
N ALA A 192 8.49 -1.25 3.22
CA ALA A 192 7.22 -1.17 3.94
C ALA A 192 7.24 -1.96 5.25
N THR A 193 7.86 -3.15 5.28
CA THR A 193 8.02 -3.94 6.50
C THR A 193 8.89 -3.20 7.52
N LYS A 194 10.00 -2.60 7.09
CA LYS A 194 10.92 -1.89 7.96
C LYS A 194 10.33 -0.60 8.54
N TYR A 195 9.68 0.23 7.71
CA TYR A 195 9.30 1.59 8.10
C TYR A 195 7.80 1.77 8.37
N LEU A 196 6.94 0.96 7.75
CA LEU A 196 5.49 1.02 7.91
C LEU A 196 4.92 -0.13 8.74
N ARG A 197 5.80 -1.02 9.25
CA ARG A 197 5.42 -2.24 9.98
C ARG A 197 4.48 -3.13 9.15
N PHE A 198 4.65 -3.12 7.82
CA PHE A 198 3.91 -4.02 6.95
C PHE A 198 4.24 -5.48 7.31
N ARG A 199 3.22 -6.27 7.59
CA ARG A 199 3.34 -7.71 7.85
C ARG A 199 2.77 -8.45 6.67
N GLU A 200 3.61 -9.23 6.00
CA GLU A 200 3.15 -10.11 4.95
C GLU A 200 2.18 -11.15 5.55
N PRO A 201 0.98 -11.30 4.99
CA PRO A 201 0.04 -12.32 5.44
C PRO A 201 0.65 -13.71 5.36
N ALA A 202 0.28 -14.56 6.32
CA ALA A 202 0.79 -15.92 6.54
C ALA A 202 0.67 -16.85 5.31
N GLU A 203 -0.29 -16.56 4.44
CA GLU A 203 -0.38 -17.16 3.12
C GLU A 203 -0.28 -16.03 2.09
N LEU A 204 0.58 -16.21 1.09
CA LEU A 204 0.49 -15.45 -0.16
C LEU A 204 -0.90 -15.74 -0.73
N ILE A 205 -1.91 -14.96 -0.35
CA ILE A 205 -3.25 -15.07 -0.91
C ILE A 205 -3.08 -14.89 -2.42
N ARG A 206 -3.05 -16.01 -3.14
CA ARG A 206 -3.00 -16.03 -4.58
C ARG A 206 -4.27 -15.31 -5.04
N ASN A 207 -4.07 -14.23 -5.79
CA ASN A 207 -5.10 -13.45 -6.49
C ASN A 207 -5.77 -12.30 -5.71
N GLY A 208 -5.06 -11.62 -4.80
CA GLY A 208 -5.33 -10.21 -4.46
C GLY A 208 -6.76 -9.83 -4.05
N SER A 209 -7.58 -10.81 -3.65
CA SER A 209 -9.01 -10.60 -3.48
C SER A 209 -9.22 -9.77 -2.22
N TRP A 210 -9.74 -8.55 -2.39
CA TRP A 210 -10.00 -7.56 -1.33
C TRP A 210 -10.76 -8.16 -0.15
N ARG A 211 -11.59 -9.13 -0.44
CA ARG A 211 -12.48 -9.68 0.54
C ARG A 211 -11.85 -10.98 1.01
N THR A 212 -10.76 -10.86 1.76
CA THR A 212 -10.11 -11.99 2.43
C THR A 212 -10.04 -11.75 3.92
N ILE A 213 -10.57 -12.66 4.74
CA ILE A 213 -10.30 -12.68 6.19
C ILE A 213 -9.44 -13.88 6.51
N GLN A 214 -8.38 -13.69 7.29
CA GLN A 214 -7.57 -14.79 7.81
C GLN A 214 -7.99 -15.12 9.23
N VAL A 215 -8.30 -16.40 9.45
CA VAL A 215 -8.58 -16.94 10.78
C VAL A 215 -7.40 -17.81 11.18
N VAL A 216 -6.71 -17.44 12.25
CA VAL A 216 -5.66 -18.28 12.85
C VAL A 216 -6.35 -19.27 13.78
N ILE A 217 -6.10 -20.56 13.54
CA ILE A 217 -6.64 -21.66 14.34
C ILE A 217 -5.51 -22.60 14.78
N ASN A 218 -5.71 -23.26 15.91
CA ASN A 218 -4.76 -24.24 16.44
C ASN A 218 -4.86 -25.60 15.70
N GLU A 219 -3.95 -26.54 15.99
CA GLU A 219 -3.91 -27.84 15.29
C GLU A 219 -5.16 -28.69 15.54
N TYR A 220 -5.79 -28.60 16.72
CA TYR A 220 -7.01 -29.34 17.05
C TYR A 220 -8.22 -28.81 16.28
N GLU A 221 -8.39 -27.48 16.26
CA GLU A 221 -9.40 -26.79 15.46
C GLU A 221 -9.21 -27.08 13.97
N TRP A 222 -7.95 -27.09 13.49
CA TRP A 222 -7.64 -27.46 12.12
C TRP A 222 -8.11 -28.89 11.77
N ILE A 223 -7.83 -29.86 12.65
CA ILE A 223 -8.25 -31.25 12.47
C ILE A 223 -9.78 -31.34 12.45
N ALA A 224 -10.47 -30.66 13.36
CA ALA A 224 -11.94 -30.63 13.40
C ALA A 224 -12.56 -29.98 12.13
N LEU A 225 -11.90 -28.94 11.60
CA LEU A 225 -12.37 -28.19 10.43
C LEU A 225 -12.08 -28.91 9.11
N VAL A 226 -10.92 -29.56 8.99
CA VAL A 226 -10.38 -30.10 7.73
C VAL A 226 -10.44 -31.63 7.67
N LYS A 227 -10.06 -32.33 8.76
CA LYS A 227 -10.00 -33.80 8.77
C LYS A 227 -11.34 -34.45 9.11
N ASP A 228 -12.12 -33.88 10.02
CA ASP A 228 -13.39 -34.50 10.42
C ASP A 228 -14.52 -34.25 9.41
N HIS A 229 -14.50 -33.13 8.67
CA HIS A 229 -15.50 -32.88 7.62
C HIS A 229 -15.04 -31.82 6.61
N GLU A 230 -14.50 -32.26 5.46
CA GLU A 230 -14.58 -31.46 4.23
C GLU A 230 -16.02 -30.95 3.97
N ARG A 231 -17.04 -31.67 4.48
CA ARG A 231 -18.44 -31.24 4.52
C ARG A 231 -18.68 -29.91 5.23
N ARG A 232 -17.97 -29.55 6.30
CA ARG A 232 -18.27 -28.33 7.07
C ARG A 232 -17.83 -27.10 6.30
N LEU A 233 -16.57 -27.05 5.86
CA LEU A 233 -16.09 -25.97 5.00
C LEU A 233 -16.83 -25.94 3.66
N ARG A 234 -17.16 -27.10 3.08
CA ARG A 234 -17.99 -27.16 1.86
C ARG A 234 -19.39 -26.58 2.10
N LYS A 235 -20.05 -26.90 3.22
CA LYS A 235 -21.35 -26.31 3.61
C LYS A 235 -21.26 -24.81 3.85
N ILE A 236 -20.19 -24.33 4.49
CA ILE A 236 -19.95 -22.90 4.68
C ILE A 236 -19.79 -22.25 3.30
N GLY A 237 -18.96 -22.82 2.43
CA GLY A 237 -18.75 -22.33 1.06
C GLY A 237 -20.01 -22.34 0.19
N GLU A 238 -20.83 -23.38 0.28
CA GLU A 238 -22.14 -23.44 -0.41
C GLU A 238 -23.09 -22.35 0.08
N ARG A 239 -23.11 -22.07 1.39
CA ARG A 239 -23.99 -21.06 2.00
C ARG A 239 -23.53 -19.62 1.75
N THR A 240 -22.23 -19.38 1.75
CA THR A 240 -21.66 -18.03 1.68
C THR A 240 -21.05 -17.72 0.32
N GLN A 241 -20.98 -18.70 -0.59
CA GLN A 241 -20.29 -18.55 -1.88
C GLN A 241 -18.83 -18.08 -1.72
N CYS A 242 -18.21 -18.39 -0.57
CA CYS A 242 -16.83 -18.07 -0.26
C CYS A 242 -15.92 -19.26 -0.60
N ALA A 243 -14.71 -18.96 -1.07
CA ALA A 243 -13.64 -19.93 -1.22
C ALA A 243 -12.69 -19.89 -0.01
N PHE A 244 -12.08 -21.02 0.30
CA PHE A 244 -11.18 -21.17 1.44
C PHE A 244 -9.79 -21.59 0.96
N HIS A 245 -8.77 -20.97 1.53
CA HIS A 245 -7.36 -21.30 1.30
C HIS A 245 -6.68 -21.55 2.64
N PHE A 246 -5.55 -22.24 2.58
CA PHE A 246 -5.02 -23.00 3.70
C PHE A 246 -3.53 -22.74 3.83
N GLY A 247 -3.15 -22.09 4.93
CA GLY A 247 -1.79 -21.63 5.17
C GLY A 247 -1.27 -21.93 6.57
N ARG A 248 -0.09 -21.39 6.87
CA ARG A 248 0.55 -21.44 8.19
C ARG A 248 1.01 -20.05 8.57
N SER A 249 0.77 -19.66 9.82
CA SER A 249 1.32 -18.45 10.44
C SER A 249 2.29 -18.82 11.57
N ASP A 250 3.00 -17.83 12.10
CA ASP A 250 3.85 -17.98 13.29
C ASP A 250 3.09 -18.50 14.52
N TYR A 251 1.76 -18.33 14.54
CA TYR A 251 0.89 -18.65 15.68
C TYR A 251 0.01 -19.90 15.46
N GLY A 252 0.10 -20.58 14.32
CA GLY A 252 -0.72 -21.76 14.03
C GLY A 252 -1.08 -21.92 12.56
N LYS A 253 -2.17 -22.66 12.29
CA LYS A 253 -2.71 -22.82 10.94
C LYS A 253 -3.57 -21.62 10.58
N VAL A 254 -3.66 -21.30 9.29
CA VAL A 254 -4.48 -20.19 8.81
C VAL A 254 -5.49 -20.69 7.80
N VAL A 255 -6.74 -20.24 7.97
CA VAL A 255 -7.79 -20.37 6.97
C VAL A 255 -8.06 -18.99 6.39
N SER A 256 -7.72 -18.81 5.12
CA SER A 256 -7.97 -17.59 4.36
C SER A 256 -9.34 -17.71 3.67
N VAL A 257 -10.30 -16.87 4.04
CA VAL A 257 -11.67 -16.89 3.51
C VAL A 257 -11.86 -15.80 2.47
N THR A 258 -12.10 -16.15 1.21
CA THR A 258 -12.27 -15.21 0.10
C THR A 258 -13.69 -15.19 -0.44
N GLY A 259 -14.35 -14.04 -0.63
CA GLY A 259 -15.76 -14.00 -1.10
C GLY A 259 -16.44 -12.63 -1.09
N GLY A 260 -17.76 -12.56 -0.87
CA GLY A 260 -18.50 -11.29 -0.72
C GLY A 260 -18.30 -10.64 0.65
N ARG A 261 -18.37 -9.29 0.79
CA ARG A 261 -18.01 -8.62 2.07
C ARG A 261 -18.87 -9.12 3.24
N ARG A 262 -20.19 -9.18 3.05
CA ARG A 262 -21.11 -9.73 4.05
C ARG A 262 -20.90 -11.22 4.23
N ASP A 263 -20.64 -11.92 3.13
CA ASP A 263 -20.57 -13.38 3.12
C ASP A 263 -19.31 -13.92 3.80
N ILE A 264 -18.19 -13.19 3.74
CA ILE A 264 -16.96 -13.58 4.45
C ILE A 264 -17.11 -13.33 5.93
N GLU A 265 -17.73 -12.23 6.35
CA GLU A 265 -17.98 -12.02 7.79
C GLU A 265 -18.87 -13.13 8.37
N VAL A 266 -19.86 -13.59 7.59
CA VAL A 266 -20.68 -14.76 7.93
C VAL A 266 -19.85 -16.05 7.91
N ALA A 267 -19.06 -16.29 6.86
CA ALA A 267 -18.24 -17.50 6.74
C ALA A 267 -17.17 -17.60 7.84
N THR A 268 -16.49 -16.50 8.15
CA THR A 268 -15.53 -16.39 9.25
C THR A 268 -16.20 -16.68 10.59
N ARG A 269 -17.39 -16.13 10.84
CA ARG A 269 -18.12 -16.42 12.06
C ARG A 269 -18.49 -17.90 12.16
N MET A 270 -18.99 -18.49 11.07
CA MET A 270 -19.31 -19.91 11.02
C MET A 270 -18.09 -20.81 11.25
N ILE A 271 -16.90 -20.42 10.79
CA ILE A 271 -15.64 -21.12 11.10
C ILE A 271 -15.34 -21.04 12.59
N LEU A 272 -15.42 -19.86 13.19
CA LEU A 272 -15.13 -19.66 14.62
C LEU A 272 -16.15 -20.36 15.55
N GLU A 273 -17.41 -20.46 15.12
CA GLU A 273 -18.48 -21.20 15.82
C GLU A 273 -18.41 -22.73 15.59
N SER A 274 -17.48 -23.21 14.76
CA SER A 274 -17.37 -24.65 14.45
C SER A 274 -16.56 -25.45 15.48
N PHE A 275 -16.03 -24.79 16.51
CA PHE A 275 -15.17 -25.35 17.56
C PHE A 275 -15.79 -25.18 18.94
#